data_AF-A0A524JUH1-F1
#
_entry.id   AF-A0A524JUH1-F1
#
_cell.length_a   1.000
_cell.length_b   1.000
_cell.length_c   1.000
_cell.angle_alpha   90.00
_cell.angle_beta   90.00
_cell.angle_gamma   90.00
#
_symmetry.space_group_name_H-M   'P 1'
#
loop_
_entity.id
_entity.type
_entity.pdbx_description
1 polymer ?
#
loop_
_entity_poly.entity_id
_entity_poly.type
_entity_poly.pdbx_seq_one_letter_code
_entity_poly.pdbx_strand_id
1 'polypeptide(L)'
;MSLAKTFYLLKNAELRTGELYALIGLSFAIAQPALSELFNDLAEEEKLHARRIELMQSVFLQSEDAFLENPEAERMIGEFLENLDMIRNFFNQHYAQMKPKDLINLALDLERSLVEKHHTFFLQVNDPQSKKFFESLNLGDESHIRKLENFKPG
;
A
#
# COMPACT_ATOMS: atom_id res chain seq x y z
N MET A 1 -9.13 1.47 -22.57
CA MET A 1 -9.14 1.21 -21.12
C MET A 1 -9.60 2.46 -20.42
N SER A 2 -10.21 2.37 -19.22
CA SER A 2 -10.68 3.60 -18.54
C SER A 2 -9.73 3.96 -17.41
N LEU A 3 -9.23 5.18 -17.45
CA LEU A 3 -8.51 5.83 -16.36
C LEU A 3 -9.20 5.68 -14.99
N ALA A 4 -10.54 5.68 -14.99
CA ALA A 4 -11.36 5.43 -13.82
C ALA A 4 -11.10 4.05 -13.18
N LYS A 5 -10.75 3.03 -13.97
CA LYS A 5 -10.40 1.69 -13.48
C LYS A 5 -9.02 1.69 -12.82
N THR A 6 -7.99 2.22 -13.48
CA THR A 6 -6.62 2.33 -12.91
C THR A 6 -6.65 3.06 -11.58
N PHE A 7 -7.38 4.19 -11.53
CA PHE A 7 -7.61 4.94 -10.30
C PHE A 7 -8.26 4.12 -9.18
N TYR A 8 -9.32 3.38 -9.51
CA TYR A 8 -10.00 2.53 -8.54
C TYR A 8 -9.08 1.41 -8.02
N LEU A 9 -8.25 0.84 -8.88
CA LEU A 9 -7.26 -0.17 -8.49
C LEU A 9 -6.19 0.42 -7.55
N LEU A 10 -5.67 1.62 -7.84
CA LEU A 10 -4.73 2.32 -6.96
C LEU A 10 -5.33 2.52 -5.57
N LYS A 11 -6.55 3.08 -5.49
CA LYS A 11 -7.23 3.27 -4.21
C LYS A 11 -7.40 1.96 -3.45
N ASN A 12 -7.78 0.90 -4.15
CA ASN A 12 -7.96 -0.41 -3.54
C ASN A 12 -6.66 -1.04 -3.06
N ALA A 13 -5.53 -0.76 -3.70
CA ALA A 13 -4.22 -1.24 -3.27
C ALA A 13 -3.89 -0.71 -1.87
N GLU A 14 -4.04 0.60 -1.65
CA GLU A 14 -3.81 1.21 -0.33
C GLU A 14 -4.81 0.70 0.71
N LEU A 15 -6.10 0.68 0.36
CA LEU A 15 -7.15 0.23 1.29
C LEU A 15 -6.92 -1.20 1.76
N ARG A 16 -6.64 -2.12 0.83
CA ARG A 16 -6.44 -3.53 1.19
C ARG A 16 -5.15 -3.75 1.95
N THR A 17 -4.11 -2.95 1.70
CA THR A 17 -2.87 -3.00 2.47
C THR A 17 -3.14 -2.56 3.91
N GLY A 18 -3.86 -1.45 4.09
CA GLY A 18 -4.31 -0.99 5.40
C GLY A 18 -5.23 -2.00 6.12
N GLU A 19 -6.14 -2.67 5.39
CA GLU A 19 -6.96 -3.74 5.96
C GLU A 19 -6.13 -4.94 6.45
N LEU A 20 -5.12 -5.34 5.69
CA LEU A 20 -4.20 -6.40 6.09
C LEU A 20 -3.44 -6.01 7.35
N TYR A 21 -2.92 -4.78 7.42
CA TYR A 21 -2.23 -4.28 8.60
C TYR A 21 -3.15 -4.21 9.82
N ALA A 22 -4.39 -3.70 9.67
CA ALA A 22 -5.36 -3.69 10.77
C ALA A 22 -5.70 -5.11 11.26
N LEU A 23 -5.80 -6.07 10.33
CA LEU A 23 -6.02 -7.47 10.64
C LEU A 23 -4.85 -8.06 11.44
N ILE A 24 -3.60 -7.81 11.01
CA ILE A 24 -2.41 -8.23 11.73
C ILE A 24 -2.38 -7.60 13.13
N GLY A 25 -2.63 -6.29 13.22
CA GLY A 25 -2.69 -5.57 14.50
C GLY A 25 -3.67 -6.22 15.47
N LEU A 26 -4.91 -6.42 15.02
CA LEU A 26 -5.96 -7.06 15.81
C LEU A 26 -5.59 -8.47 16.28
N SER A 27 -5.01 -9.30 15.41
CA SER A 27 -4.63 -10.68 15.74
C SER A 27 -3.56 -10.77 16.83
N PHE A 28 -2.73 -9.73 17.00
CA PHE A 28 -1.61 -9.71 17.93
C PHE A 28 -1.79 -8.75 19.11
N ALA A 29 -2.94 -8.08 19.24
CA ALA A 29 -3.22 -7.08 20.26
C ALA A 29 -2.95 -7.54 21.71
N ILE A 30 -3.20 -8.81 22.02
CA ILE A 30 -2.99 -9.37 23.36
C ILE A 30 -1.56 -9.89 23.53
N ALA A 31 -1.07 -10.68 22.58
CA ALA A 31 0.19 -11.40 22.71
C ALA A 31 1.42 -10.52 22.45
N GLN A 32 1.28 -9.48 21.62
CA GLN A 32 2.35 -8.58 21.20
C GLN A 32 1.81 -7.14 21.04
N PRO A 33 1.49 -6.43 22.14
CA PRO A 33 0.84 -5.12 22.06
C PRO A 33 1.60 -4.07 21.25
N ALA A 34 2.93 -4.02 21.38
CA ALA A 34 3.76 -3.08 20.61
C ALA A 34 3.75 -3.39 19.10
N LEU A 35 3.69 -4.67 18.72
CA LEU A 35 3.54 -5.08 17.32
C LEU A 35 2.16 -4.67 16.80
N SER A 36 1.13 -4.87 17.62
CA SER A 36 -0.23 -4.44 17.29
C SER A 36 -0.31 -2.93 17.07
N GLU A 37 0.31 -2.13 17.94
CA GLU A 37 0.36 -0.67 17.80
C GLU A 37 1.03 -0.26 16.49
N LEU A 38 2.21 -0.83 16.17
CA LEU A 38 2.89 -0.58 14.89
C LEU A 38 1.98 -0.85 13.69
N PHE A 39 1.33 -2.01 13.65
CA PHE A 39 0.48 -2.38 12.51
C PHE A 39 -0.82 -1.56 12.43
N ASN A 40 -1.39 -1.14 13.56
CA ASN A 40 -2.54 -0.23 13.54
C ASN A 40 -2.15 1.16 13.05
N ASP A 41 -0.97 1.66 13.42
CA ASP A 41 -0.46 2.94 12.92
C ASP A 41 -0.26 2.90 11.40
N LEU A 42 0.37 1.83 10.88
CA LEU A 42 0.51 1.63 9.43
C LEU A 42 -0.86 1.55 8.75
N ALA A 43 -1.83 0.82 9.35
CA ALA A 43 -3.17 0.72 8.79
C ALA A 43 -3.90 2.07 8.67
N GLU A 44 -3.73 2.95 9.66
CA GLU A 44 -4.31 4.30 9.60
C GLU A 44 -3.61 5.17 8.56
N GLU A 45 -2.29 5.05 8.39
CA GLU A 45 -1.55 5.77 7.35
C GLU A 45 -1.97 5.34 5.95
N GLU A 46 -2.18 4.04 5.71
CA GLU A 46 -2.69 3.53 4.42
C GLU A 46 -4.12 4.00 4.11
N LYS A 47 -4.98 4.12 5.13
CA LYS A 47 -6.31 4.74 4.95
C LYS A 47 -6.19 6.20 4.52
N LEU A 48 -5.18 6.92 5.02
CA LEU A 48 -4.91 8.29 4.59
C LEU A 48 -4.41 8.33 3.14
N HIS A 49 -3.56 7.39 2.72
CA HIS A 49 -3.15 7.26 1.32
C HIS A 49 -4.35 7.05 0.39
N ALA A 50 -5.19 6.06 0.70
CA ALA A 50 -6.43 5.79 -0.04
C ALA A 50 -7.34 7.02 -0.15
N ARG A 51 -7.50 7.77 0.96
CA ARG A 51 -8.30 8.99 0.98
C ARG A 51 -7.69 10.09 0.11
N ARG A 52 -6.35 10.22 0.10
CA ARG A 52 -5.68 11.19 -0.77
C ARG A 52 -5.83 10.81 -2.24
N ILE A 53 -5.75 9.52 -2.59
CA ILE A 53 -6.10 9.02 -3.93
C ILE A 53 -7.53 9.46 -4.26
N GLU A 54 -8.50 9.19 -3.38
CA GLU A 54 -9.90 9.59 -3.59
C GLU A 54 -10.07 11.08 -3.90
N LEU A 55 -9.39 11.95 -3.15
CA LEU A 55 -9.43 13.40 -3.37
C LEU A 55 -8.79 13.84 -4.70
N MET A 56 -7.89 13.04 -5.26
CA MET A 56 -7.23 13.28 -6.55
C MET A 56 -8.05 12.78 -7.75
N GLN A 57 -9.21 12.16 -7.55
CA GLN A 57 -10.01 11.57 -8.62
C GLN A 57 -10.29 12.54 -9.77
N SER A 58 -10.71 13.77 -9.46
CA SER A 58 -11.04 14.77 -10.47
C SER A 58 -9.81 15.21 -11.28
N VAL A 59 -8.65 15.31 -10.62
CA VAL A 59 -7.38 15.66 -11.25
C VAL A 59 -6.98 14.57 -12.21
N PHE A 60 -7.05 13.31 -11.78
CA PHE A 60 -6.76 12.19 -12.65
C PHE A 60 -7.69 12.20 -13.85
N LEU A 61 -9.02 12.22 -13.66
CA LEU A 61 -10.01 12.20 -14.73
C LEU A 61 -9.88 13.32 -15.76
N GLN A 62 -9.21 14.42 -15.42
CA GLN A 62 -8.94 15.55 -16.30
C GLN A 62 -7.52 15.53 -16.87
N SER A 63 -6.64 14.64 -16.38
CA SER A 63 -5.27 14.52 -16.85
C SER A 63 -5.24 13.89 -18.24
N GLU A 64 -4.39 14.46 -19.11
CA GLU A 64 -4.04 13.90 -20.42
C GLU A 64 -2.92 12.84 -20.31
N ASP A 65 -2.58 12.39 -19.10
CA ASP A 65 -1.52 11.41 -18.87
C ASP A 65 -1.87 10.03 -19.43
N ALA A 66 -1.31 9.73 -20.60
CA ALA A 66 -1.40 8.43 -21.26
C ALA A 66 -0.95 7.25 -20.39
N PHE A 67 -0.10 7.49 -19.38
CA PHE A 67 0.39 6.42 -18.52
C PHE A 67 -0.74 5.78 -17.67
N LEU A 68 -1.64 6.56 -17.09
CA LEU A 68 -2.73 5.99 -16.28
C LEU A 68 -3.81 5.33 -17.15
N GLU A 69 -3.79 5.59 -18.45
CA GLU A 69 -4.59 4.90 -19.46
C GLU A 69 -3.89 3.66 -20.05
N ASN A 70 -2.63 3.41 -19.65
CA ASN A 70 -1.81 2.31 -20.15
C ASN A 70 -2.24 0.96 -19.52
N PRO A 71 -2.48 -0.09 -20.32
CA PRO A 71 -2.71 -1.45 -19.84
C PRO A 71 -1.66 -1.99 -18.88
N GLU A 72 -0.42 -1.54 -19.02
CA GLU A 72 0.68 -1.96 -18.16
C GLU A 72 0.52 -1.46 -16.73
N ALA A 73 0.05 -0.22 -16.53
CA ALA A 73 -0.22 0.34 -15.21
C ALA A 73 -1.33 -0.46 -14.52
N GLU A 74 -2.43 -0.72 -15.23
CA GLU A 74 -3.55 -1.52 -14.73
C GLU A 74 -3.10 -2.93 -14.33
N ARG A 75 -2.31 -3.58 -15.17
CA ARG A 75 -1.76 -4.92 -14.91
C ARG A 75 -0.85 -4.94 -13.69
N MET A 76 0.05 -3.97 -13.56
CA MET A 76 0.98 -3.87 -12.44
C MET A 76 0.25 -3.74 -11.09
N ILE A 77 -0.82 -2.94 -11.05
CA ILE A 77 -1.64 -2.78 -9.84
C ILE A 77 -2.49 -4.04 -9.61
N GLY A 78 -3.00 -4.65 -10.68
CA GLY A 78 -3.73 -5.92 -10.61
C GLY A 78 -2.89 -7.04 -10.01
N GLU A 79 -1.67 -7.23 -10.50
CA GLU A 79 -0.70 -8.21 -9.98
C GLU A 79 -0.38 -7.95 -8.50
N PHE A 80 -0.27 -6.68 -8.08
CA PHE A 80 -0.13 -6.33 -6.66
C PHE A 80 -1.31 -6.77 -5.81
N LEU A 81 -2.54 -6.47 -6.26
CA LEU A 81 -3.76 -6.84 -5.55
C LEU A 81 -3.94 -8.35 -5.43
N GLU A 82 -3.60 -9.10 -6.48
CA GLU A 82 -3.61 -10.56 -6.44
C GLU A 82 -2.59 -11.10 -5.42
N ASN A 83 -1.38 -10.53 -5.38
CA ASN A 83 -0.38 -10.88 -4.38
C ASN A 83 -0.84 -10.56 -2.96
N LEU A 84 -1.46 -9.41 -2.76
CA LEU A 84 -2.00 -9.00 -1.47
C LEU A 84 -3.11 -9.93 -0.98
N ASP A 85 -4.00 -10.38 -1.88
CA ASP A 85 -5.02 -11.37 -1.56
C ASP A 85 -4.39 -12.73 -1.18
N MET A 86 -3.33 -13.16 -1.88
CA MET A 86 -2.57 -14.36 -1.51
C MET A 86 -1.95 -14.25 -0.11
N ILE A 87 -1.32 -13.11 0.19
CA ILE A 87 -0.70 -12.83 1.49
C ILE A 87 -1.76 -12.81 2.60
N ARG A 88 -2.89 -12.15 2.39
CA ARG A 88 -4.00 -12.12 3.34
C ARG A 88 -4.53 -13.52 3.63
N ASN A 89 -4.70 -14.34 2.60
CA ASN A 89 -5.15 -15.72 2.76
C ASN A 89 -4.13 -16.57 3.54
N PHE A 90 -2.84 -16.43 3.22
CA PHE A 90 -1.77 -17.09 3.96
C PHE A 90 -1.77 -16.67 5.44
N PHE A 91 -1.86 -15.37 5.72
CA PHE A 91 -1.94 -14.85 7.08
C PHE A 91 -3.13 -15.46 7.84
N ASN A 92 -4.34 -15.42 7.26
CA ASN A 92 -5.54 -15.98 7.89
C ASN A 92 -5.40 -17.46 8.27
N GLN A 93 -4.67 -18.25 7.48
CA GLN A 93 -4.47 -19.68 7.71
C GLN A 93 -3.35 -19.97 8.73
N HIS A 94 -2.36 -19.08 8.85
CA HIS A 94 -1.10 -19.37 9.52
C HIS A 94 -0.72 -18.39 10.64
N TYR A 95 -1.53 -17.35 10.94
CA TYR A 95 -1.14 -16.28 11.86
C TYR A 95 -0.69 -16.79 13.23
N ALA A 96 -1.31 -17.87 13.74
CA ALA A 96 -0.96 -18.45 15.03
C ALA A 96 0.48 -19.03 15.10
N GLN A 97 1.09 -19.34 13.95
CA GLN A 97 2.47 -19.84 13.88
C GLN A 97 3.48 -18.76 13.45
N MET A 98 3.02 -17.59 13.00
CA MET A 98 3.90 -16.52 12.52
C MET A 98 4.59 -15.82 13.70
N LYS A 99 5.89 -15.58 13.56
CA LYS A 99 6.66 -14.80 14.53
C LYS A 99 6.58 -13.31 14.16
N PRO A 100 6.79 -12.39 15.13
CA PRO A 100 6.84 -10.96 14.86
C PRO A 100 7.77 -10.60 13.69
N LYS A 101 8.93 -11.26 13.59
CA LYS A 101 9.88 -11.06 12.49
C LYS A 101 9.30 -11.43 11.11
N ASP A 102 8.50 -12.49 11.04
CA ASP A 102 7.90 -12.92 9.77
C ASP A 102 6.88 -11.89 9.28
N LEU A 103 6.11 -11.32 10.22
CA LEU A 103 5.13 -10.26 9.94
C LEU A 103 5.80 -8.95 9.51
N ILE A 104 6.89 -8.56 10.19
CA ILE A 104 7.66 -7.36 9.81
C ILE A 104 8.26 -7.54 8.42
N ASN A 105 8.84 -8.71 8.11
CA ASN A 105 9.39 -8.98 6.78
C ASN A 105 8.32 -8.94 5.69
N LEU A 106 7.16 -9.55 5.95
CA LEU A 106 6.02 -9.50 5.03
C LEU A 106 5.56 -8.07 4.76
N ALA A 107 5.46 -7.23 5.80
CA ALA A 107 5.13 -5.82 5.65
C ALA A 107 6.22 -5.07 4.86
N LEU A 108 7.50 -5.30 5.16
CA LEU A 108 8.61 -4.69 4.40
C LEU A 108 8.57 -5.04 2.92
N ASP A 109 8.25 -6.29 2.57
CA ASP A 109 8.14 -6.71 1.18
C ASP A 109 6.96 -6.04 0.46
N LEU A 110 5.84 -5.85 1.16
CA LEU A 110 4.68 -5.09 0.65
C LEU A 110 5.04 -3.61 0.43
N GLU A 111 5.60 -2.94 1.43
CA GLU A 111 5.98 -1.52 1.35
C GLU A 111 7.00 -1.26 0.23
N ARG A 112 8.01 -2.13 0.09
CA ARG A 112 9.00 -2.02 -0.99
C ARG A 112 8.35 -2.17 -2.37
N SER A 113 7.38 -3.07 -2.48
CA SER A 113 6.60 -3.26 -3.71
C SER A 113 5.72 -2.03 -4.01
N LEU A 114 5.15 -1.36 -2.99
CA LEU A 114 4.39 -0.11 -3.15
C LEU A 114 5.30 1.04 -3.61
N VAL A 115 6.43 1.25 -2.93
CA VAL A 115 7.47 2.22 -3.33
C VAL A 115 7.88 2.03 -4.80
N GLU A 116 8.19 0.80 -5.21
CA GLU A 116 8.60 0.53 -6.60
C GLU A 116 7.50 0.94 -7.62
N LYS A 117 6.24 0.65 -7.30
CA LYS A 117 5.09 0.94 -8.17
C LYS A 117 4.79 2.44 -8.21
N HIS A 118 4.71 3.09 -7.05
CA HIS A 118 4.52 4.54 -6.95
C HIS A 118 5.67 5.32 -7.61
N HIS A 119 6.91 4.85 -7.45
CA HIS A 119 8.06 5.43 -8.14
C HIS A 119 7.94 5.28 -9.67
N THR A 120 7.53 4.10 -10.15
CA THR A 120 7.30 3.87 -11.59
C THR A 120 6.24 4.84 -12.12
N PHE A 121 5.14 5.03 -11.39
CA PHE A 121 4.10 6.00 -11.76
C PHE A 121 4.62 7.43 -11.76
N PHE A 122 5.38 7.83 -10.73
CA PHE A 122 6.02 9.14 -10.65
C PHE A 122 6.93 9.45 -11.85
N LEU A 123 7.70 8.46 -12.33
CA LEU A 123 8.60 8.64 -13.47
C LEU A 123 7.86 8.79 -14.80
N GLN A 124 6.67 8.22 -14.92
CA GLN A 124 5.95 8.08 -16.20
C GLN A 124 4.77 9.05 -16.35
N VAL A 125 4.35 9.69 -15.26
CA VAL A 125 3.34 10.74 -15.23
C VAL A 125 3.97 12.10 -15.57
N ASN A 126 3.34 12.84 -16.49
CA ASN A 126 3.80 14.15 -16.94
C ASN A 126 3.05 15.29 -16.24
N ASP A 127 1.80 15.08 -15.83
CA ASP A 127 1.06 16.12 -15.09
C ASP A 127 1.78 16.46 -13.77
N PRO A 128 2.15 17.74 -13.54
CA PRO A 128 2.89 18.12 -12.34
C PRO A 128 2.14 17.86 -11.02
N GLN A 129 0.81 17.90 -11.02
CA GLN A 129 0.01 17.70 -9.82
C GLN A 129 -0.06 16.21 -9.47
N SER A 130 -0.33 15.35 -10.45
CA SER A 130 -0.27 13.89 -10.30
C SER A 130 1.15 13.42 -9.96
N LYS A 131 2.18 14.05 -10.52
CA LYS A 131 3.58 13.74 -10.17
C LYS A 131 3.90 14.03 -8.71
N LYS A 132 3.58 15.22 -8.21
CA LYS A 132 3.75 15.57 -6.78
C LYS A 132 2.95 14.65 -5.87
N PHE A 133 1.78 14.21 -6.34
CA PHE A 133 0.96 13.28 -5.60
C PHE A 133 1.62 11.91 -5.46
N PHE A 134 2.09 11.30 -6.55
CA PHE A 134 2.79 10.01 -6.47
C PHE A 134 4.11 10.10 -5.70
N GLU A 135 4.83 11.23 -5.78
CA GLU A 135 5.99 11.50 -4.92
C GLU A 135 5.60 11.49 -3.43
N SER A 136 4.47 12.11 -3.08
CA SER A 136 3.98 12.11 -1.69
C SER A 136 3.56 10.73 -1.19
N LEU A 137 3.00 9.87 -2.04
CA LEU A 137 2.68 8.49 -1.68
C LEU A 137 3.97 7.69 -1.45
N ASN A 138 4.90 7.77 -2.40
CA ASN A 138 6.20 7.09 -2.30
C ASN A 138 6.96 7.47 -1.01
N LEU A 139 6.95 8.74 -0.63
CA LEU A 139 7.57 9.20 0.64
C LEU A 139 6.85 8.65 1.89
N GLY A 140 5.53 8.43 1.80
CA GLY A 140 4.73 7.77 2.83
C GLY A 140 5.19 6.33 3.04
N ASP A 141 5.24 5.55 1.96
CA ASP A 141 5.65 4.14 2.00
C ASP A 141 7.13 4.00 2.45
N GLU A 142 8.02 4.88 2.01
CA GLU A 142 9.40 4.93 2.53
C GLU A 142 9.45 5.21 4.04
N SER A 143 8.50 6.00 4.55
CA SER A 143 8.35 6.22 5.99
C SER A 143 7.90 4.95 6.71
N HIS A 144 6.97 4.18 6.13
CA HIS A 144 6.55 2.88 6.66
C HIS A 144 7.73 1.91 6.73
N ILE A 145 8.55 1.81 5.67
CA ILE A 145 9.77 0.99 5.65
C ILE A 145 10.68 1.37 6.82
N ARG A 146 10.93 2.67 7.03
CA ARG A 146 11.77 3.13 8.15
C ARG A 146 11.17 2.76 9.50
N LYS A 147 9.85 2.85 9.69
CA LYS A 147 9.20 2.42 10.93
C LYS A 147 9.40 0.92 11.19
N LEU A 148 9.19 0.10 10.16
CA LEU A 148 9.35 -1.35 10.21
C LEU A 148 10.81 -1.77 10.49
N GLU A 149 11.78 -1.14 9.84
CA GLU A 149 13.22 -1.44 10.04
C GLU A 149 13.72 -1.03 11.43
N ASN A 150 13.17 0.06 11.98
CA ASN A 150 13.53 0.54 13.31
C ASN A 150 12.77 -0.16 14.44
N PHE A 151 11.72 -0.91 14.13
CA PHE A 151 10.92 -1.61 15.12
C PHE A 151 11.73 -2.76 15.74
N LYS A 152 11.84 -2.73 17.07
CA LYS A 152 12.47 -3.79 17.86
C LYS A 152 11.38 -4.53 18.63
N PRO A 153 11.00 -5.76 18.21
CA PRO A 153 10.10 -6.57 19.02
C PRO A 153 10.79 -6.84 20.36
N GLY A 154 10.14 -6.41 21.45
CA GLY A 154 10.60 -6.63 22.82
C GLY A 154 10.59 -8.09 23.23
#